data_AF-A0A0K2TX67-F1
#
_entry.id   AF-A0A0K2TX67-F1
#
_cell.length_a   1.000
_cell.length_b   1.000
_cell.length_c   1.000
_cell.angle_alpha   90.00
_cell.angle_beta   90.00
_cell.angle_gamma   90.00
#
_symmetry.space_group_name_H-M   'P 1'
#
loop_
_entity.id
_entity.type
_entity.pdbx_description
1 polymer ?
#
loop_
_entity_poly.entity_id
_entity_poly.type
_entity_poly.pdbx_seq_one_letter_code
_entity_poly.pdbx_strand_id
1 'polypeptide(L)' 'MSTTTQKHRNFVSEPMNEKPVTDLAGIGEVLGKRMGSKGFDKAYVVLGQFLLLKKNKDLFVEWL' A
#
# COMPACT_ATOMS: atom_id res chain seq x y z
N MET A 1 22.03 9.96 -3.81
CA MET A 1 21.42 8.69 -4.28
C MET A 1 20.03 8.59 -3.67
N SER A 2 18.99 8.39 -4.49
CA SER A 2 17.64 8.18 -3.95
C SER A 2 17.53 6.75 -3.41
N THR A 3 17.31 6.62 -2.11
CA THR A 3 17.23 5.35 -1.37
C THR A 3 15.95 4.55 -1.62
N THR A 4 14.99 5.13 -2.35
CA THR A 4 13.69 4.54 -2.66
C THR A 4 13.65 3.88 -4.04
N THR A 5 12.82 2.84 -4.16
CA THR A 5 12.60 2.08 -5.39
C THR A 5 11.87 2.90 -6.46
N GLN A 6 12.02 2.54 -7.73
CA GLN A 6 11.26 3.18 -8.83
C GLN A 6 9.75 3.05 -8.61
N LYS A 7 9.30 1.88 -8.12
CA LYS A 7 7.90 1.62 -7.78
C LYS A 7 7.35 2.62 -6.76
N HIS A 8 8.12 2.91 -5.71
CA HIS A 8 7.75 3.95 -4.74
C HIS A 8 7.60 5.31 -5.41
N ARG A 9 8.58 5.71 -6.24
CA ARG A 9 8.56 7.01 -6.94
C ARG A 9 7.34 7.16 -7.84
N ASN A 10 7.03 6.12 -8.63
CA ASN A 10 5.86 6.11 -9.51
C ASN A 10 4.54 6.20 -8.73
N PHE A 11 4.48 5.58 -7.55
CA PHE A 11 3.27 5.63 -6.74
C PHE A 11 3.01 7.01 -6.15
N VAL A 12 4.05 7.69 -5.64
CA VAL A 12 3.92 8.99 -4.98
C VAL A 12 3.91 10.18 -5.94
N SER A 13 4.28 9.99 -7.20
CA SER A 13 4.33 11.07 -8.21
C SER A 13 2.96 11.51 -8.73
N GLU A 14 1.91 10.74 -8.47
CA GLU A 14 0.55 11.01 -8.93
C GLU A 14 -0.49 10.51 -7.91
N PRO A 15 -1.75 10.99 -7.95
CA PRO A 15 -2.81 10.51 -7.09
C PRO A 15 -3.05 9.00 -7.24
N MET A 16 -3.36 8.31 -6.14
CA MET A 16 -3.50 6.85 -6.18
C MET A 16 -4.74 6.37 -6.95
N ASN A 17 -5.82 7.16 -6.99
CA ASN A 17 -7.09 6.82 -7.64
C ASN A 17 -7.49 5.34 -7.41
N GLU A 18 -7.76 4.61 -8.48
CA GLU A 18 -8.15 3.20 -8.50
C GLU A 18 -6.96 2.24 -8.66
N LYS A 19 -5.73 2.68 -8.35
CA LYS A 19 -4.53 1.83 -8.46
C LYS A 19 -4.68 0.56 -7.62
N PRO A 20 -4.25 -0.60 -8.13
CA PRO A 20 -4.29 -1.85 -7.39
C PRO A 20 -3.38 -1.81 -6.17
N VAL A 21 -3.66 -2.63 -5.16
CA VAL A 21 -2.83 -2.77 -3.96
C VAL A 21 -1.38 -3.16 -4.30
N THR A 22 -1.18 -3.85 -5.41
CA THR A 22 0.13 -4.24 -5.92
C THR A 22 0.98 -3.07 -6.40
N ASP A 23 0.45 -1.86 -6.56
CA ASP A 23 1.26 -0.69 -6.92
C ASP A 23 1.97 -0.08 -5.71
N LEU A 24 1.53 -0.41 -4.48
CA LEU A 24 2.21 -0.01 -3.27
C LEU A 24 3.61 -0.64 -3.21
N ALA A 25 4.60 0.18 -2.86
CA ALA A 25 5.96 -0.28 -2.67
C ALA A 25 6.03 -1.33 -1.54
N GLY A 26 6.74 -2.43 -1.77
CA GLY A 26 6.83 -3.56 -0.84
C GLY A 26 5.75 -4.63 -1.03
N ILE A 27 4.65 -4.34 -1.75
CA ILE A 27 3.59 -5.32 -2.01
C ILE A 27 3.81 -5.97 -3.38
N GLY A 28 4.24 -7.23 -3.38
CA GLY A 28 4.35 -8.07 -4.59
C GLY A 28 3.04 -8.81 -4.90
N GLU A 29 3.02 -9.63 -5.95
CA GLU A 29 1.81 -10.38 -6.36
C GLU A 29 1.26 -11.31 -5.27
N VAL A 30 2.14 -11.99 -4.52
CA VAL A 30 1.72 -12.95 -3.49
C VAL A 30 1.00 -12.24 -2.34
N LEU A 31 1.57 -11.14 -1.85
CA LEU A 31 0.94 -10.30 -0.83
C LEU A 31 -0.32 -9.63 -1.37
N GLY A 32 -0.28 -9.09 -2.59
CA GLY A 32 -1.42 -8.47 -3.23
C GLY A 32 -2.62 -9.42 -3.40
N LYS A 33 -2.39 -10.68 -3.77
CA LYS A 33 -3.46 -11.70 -3.84
C LYS A 33 -4.05 -12.00 -2.45
N ARG A 34 -3.22 -12.14 -1.42
CA ARG A 34 -3.70 -12.36 -0.04
C ARG A 34 -4.50 -11.16 0.48
N MET A 35 -4.04 -9.95 0.22
CA MET A 35 -4.75 -8.72 0.58
C MET A 35 -6.08 -8.60 -0.17
N GLY A 36 -6.08 -8.85 -1.49
CA GLY A 36 -7.28 -8.88 -2.31
C GLY A 36 -8.33 -9.89 -1.80
N SER A 37 -7.92 -11.09 -1.39
CA SER A 37 -8.85 -12.07 -0.80
C SER A 37 -9.50 -11.62 0.52
N LYS A 38 -8.89 -10.66 1.21
CA LYS A 38 -9.42 -10.04 2.44
C LYS A 38 -10.19 -8.73 2.17
N GLY A 39 -10.39 -8.35 0.91
CA GLY A 39 -11.06 -7.11 0.51
C GLY A 39 -10.15 -5.89 0.38
N PHE A 40 -8.82 -6.06 0.40
CA PHE A 40 -7.82 -5.01 0.19
C PHE A 40 -7.23 -5.11 -1.22
N ASP A 41 -8.07 -4.95 -2.24
CA ASP A 41 -7.71 -5.06 -3.66
C ASP A 41 -7.16 -3.74 -4.25
N LYS A 42 -7.57 -2.59 -3.71
CA LYS A 42 -7.15 -1.25 -4.12
C LYS A 42 -6.26 -0.57 -3.10
N ALA A 43 -5.36 0.30 -3.57
CA ALA A 43 -4.44 1.05 -2.71
C ALA A 43 -5.17 1.97 -1.72
N TYR A 44 -6.32 2.54 -2.10
CA TYR A 44 -7.09 3.43 -1.22
C TYR A 44 -7.72 2.69 -0.03
N VAL A 45 -8.00 1.39 -0.16
CA VAL A 45 -8.53 0.58 0.94
C VAL A 45 -7.44 0.40 2.01
N VAL A 46 -6.21 0.15 1.59
CA VAL A 46 -5.05 0.09 2.49
C VAL A 46 -4.75 1.45 3.11
N LEU A 47 -4.90 2.55 2.35
CA LEU A 47 -4.84 3.90 2.92
C LEU A 47 -5.91 4.11 4.00
N GLY A 48 -7.15 3.64 3.78
CA GLY A 48 -8.22 3.71 4.77
C GLY A 48 -7.83 3.08 6.10
N GLN A 49 -7.22 1.88 6.05
CA GLN A 49 -6.69 1.22 7.25
C GLN A 49 -5.57 2.01 7.93
N PHE A 50 -4.63 2.57 7.15
CA PHE A 50 -3.57 3.42 7.69
C PHE A 50 -4.12 4.66 8.42
N LEU A 51 -5.20 5.25 7.87
CA LEU A 51 -5.88 6.39 8.49
C LEU A 51 -6.65 6.00 9.75
N LEU A 52 -7.30 4.82 9.77
CA LEU A 52 -8.00 4.29 10.94
C LEU A 52 -7.03 4.08 12.11
N LEU A 53 -5.81 3.60 11.82
CA LEU A 53 -4.71 3.48 12.77
C LEU A 53 -4.00 4.81 13.09
N LYS A 54 -4.62 5.95 12.74
CA LYS A 54 -4.09 7.31 12.99
C LYS A 54 -2.68 7.53 12.47
N LYS A 55 -2.32 6.90 11.35
CA LYS A 55 -0.98 6.93 10.76
C LYS A 55 0.12 6.38 11.70
N ASN A 56 -0.25 5.59 12.70
CA ASN A 56 0.70 4.95 13.59
C ASN A 56 1.47 3.87 12.81
N LYS A 57 2.78 4.07 12.70
CA LYS A 57 3.66 3.20 11.94
C LYS A 57 3.70 1.78 12.51
N ASP A 58 3.85 1.64 13.81
CA ASP A 58 4.07 0.34 14.45
C ASP A 58 2.81 -0.51 14.36
N LEU A 59 1.64 0.07 14.67
CA LEU A 59 0.35 -0.61 14.52
C LEU A 59 0.06 -0.99 13.07
N PHE A 60 0.41 -0.14 12.12
CA PHE A 60 0.18 -0.42 10.70
C PHE A 60 1.09 -1.53 10.18
N VAL A 61 2.35 -1.57 10.61
CA VAL A 61 3.30 -2.63 10.23
C VAL A 61 2.94 -3.96 10.90
N GLU A 62 2.45 -3.94 12.15
CA GLU A 62 1.97 -5.15 12.84
C GLU A 62 0.71 -5.73 12.17
N TRP A 63 -0.16 -4.87 11.64
CA TRP A 63 -1.35 -5.28 10.92
C TRP A 63 -1.07 -5.89 9.52
N LEU A 64 -0.03 -5.41 8.84
CA LEU A 64 0.28 -5.72 7.43
C LEU A 64 0.89 -7.12 7.25
#